data_AF-A0A1F7GJ70-F1
#
_entry.id   AF-A0A1F7GJ70-F1
#
_cell.length_a   1.000
_cell.length_b   1.000
_cell.length_c   1.000
_cell.angle_alpha   90.00
_cell.angle_beta   90.00
_cell.angle_gamma   90.00
#
_symmetry.space_group_name_H-M   'P 1'
#
loop_
_entity.id
_entity.type
_entity.pdbx_description
1 polymer ?
#
loop_
_entity_poly.entity_id
_entity_poly.type
_entity_poly.pdbx_seq_one_letter_code
_entity_poly.pdbx_strand_id
1 'polypeptide(L)'
;MKKNIFAALVRISLGSLFLWAFFDKLLGLGFATMPDKSWFAGGSPTFGFLTMGTTGPFKTVFMGMAGNTIVDMLFMAGLCGIGIGLILGIAKKITTISVTVLLLLMWLATFPPKNHPLIDEHIIYIFAIQLLFQLDAGKFYGFGKQWEQTNIVKKFPWLE
;
A
#
# COMPACT_ATOMS: atom_id res chain seq x y z
N MET A 1 21.09 3.88 18.58
CA MET A 1 20.34 2.70 18.08
C MET A 1 21.22 1.91 17.11
N LYS A 2 21.35 0.58 17.30
CA LYS A 2 22.02 -0.30 16.33
C LYS A 2 21.21 -0.27 15.02
N LYS A 3 21.86 -0.20 13.85
CA LYS A 3 21.18 -0.26 12.55
C LYS A 3 20.40 -1.57 12.46
N ASN A 4 19.08 -1.52 12.41
CA ASN A 4 18.25 -2.71 12.25
C ASN A 4 18.07 -3.03 10.76
N ILE A 5 19.00 -3.83 10.22
CA ILE A 5 19.01 -4.24 8.81
C ILE A 5 17.72 -4.97 8.45
N PHE A 6 17.22 -5.82 9.34
CA PHE A 6 16.01 -6.59 9.08
C PHE A 6 14.77 -5.69 8.95
N ALA A 7 14.62 -4.69 9.83
CA ALA A 7 13.55 -3.71 9.72
C ALA A 7 13.62 -2.93 8.39
N ALA A 8 14.83 -2.56 7.95
CA ALA A 8 15.01 -1.92 6.65
C ALA A 8 14.63 -2.84 5.49
N LEU A 9 15.04 -4.12 5.52
CA LEU A 9 14.69 -5.10 4.51
C LEU A 9 13.18 -5.33 4.43
N VAL A 10 12.50 -5.53 5.57
CA VAL A 10 11.04 -5.70 5.60
C VAL A 10 10.35 -4.45 5.02
N ARG A 11 10.77 -3.24 5.45
CA ARG A 11 10.23 -1.97 4.94
C ARG A 11 10.38 -1.87 3.42
N ILE A 12 11.59 -2.12 2.89
CA ILE A 12 11.87 -2.03 1.45
C ILE A 12 11.09 -3.11 0.69
N SER A 13 11.05 -4.34 1.18
CA SER A 13 10.29 -5.43 0.55
C SER A 13 8.80 -5.12 0.46
N LEU A 14 8.19 -4.61 1.54
CA LEU A 14 6.79 -4.18 1.52
C LEU A 14 6.58 -3.04 0.53
N GLY A 15 7.44 -2.01 0.55
CA GLY A 15 7.36 -0.91 -0.41
C GLY A 15 7.48 -1.37 -1.87
N SER A 16 8.37 -2.33 -2.14
CA SER A 16 8.52 -2.94 -3.45
C SER A 16 7.26 -3.69 -3.90
N LEU A 17 6.51 -4.37 -3.01
CA LEU A 17 5.24 -5.00 -3.37
C LEU A 17 4.22 -3.97 -3.88
N PHE A 18 4.09 -2.83 -3.20
CA PHE A 18 3.17 -1.77 -3.60
C PHE A 18 3.59 -1.11 -4.92
N LEU A 19 4.88 -0.78 -5.09
CA LEU A 19 5.37 -0.22 -6.35
C LEU A 19 5.28 -1.21 -7.51
N TRP A 20 5.58 -2.48 -7.26
CA TRP A 20 5.45 -3.50 -8.29
C TRP A 20 4.00 -3.64 -8.76
N ALA A 21 3.05 -3.70 -7.82
CA ALA A 21 1.62 -3.70 -8.15
C ALA A 21 1.22 -2.44 -8.93
N PHE A 22 1.76 -1.27 -8.58
CA PHE A 22 1.54 -0.04 -9.33
C PHE A 22 2.05 -0.15 -10.77
N PHE A 23 3.31 -0.54 -10.98
CA PHE A 23 3.90 -0.62 -12.32
C PHE A 23 3.25 -1.71 -13.18
N ASP A 24 2.96 -2.88 -12.60
CA ASP A 24 2.25 -3.94 -13.31
C ASP A 24 0.84 -3.48 -13.73
N LYS A 25 0.10 -2.77 -12.87
CA LYS A 25 -1.22 -2.23 -13.22
C LYS A 25 -1.15 -1.09 -14.22
N LEU A 26 -0.14 -0.22 -14.10
CA LEU A 26 0.04 0.93 -14.98
C LEU A 26 0.37 0.48 -16.42
N LEU A 27 1.32 -0.45 -16.56
CA LEU A 27 1.93 -0.84 -17.84
C LEU A 27 1.44 -2.18 -18.38
N GLY A 28 0.84 -3.03 -17.54
CA GLY A 28 0.44 -4.40 -17.90
C GLY A 28 1.63 -5.29 -18.17
N LEU A 29 2.50 -5.49 -17.17
CA LEU A 29 3.75 -6.26 -17.32
C LEU A 29 3.52 -7.78 -17.43
N GLY A 30 2.28 -8.24 -17.30
CA GLY A 30 1.89 -9.64 -17.48
C GLY A 30 1.97 -10.50 -16.22
N PHE A 31 2.21 -9.91 -15.04
CA PHE A 31 2.26 -10.66 -13.79
C PHE A 31 0.86 -10.89 -13.23
N ALA A 32 0.23 -9.80 -12.75
CA ALA A 32 -1.17 -9.82 -12.32
C ALA A 32 -2.07 -9.11 -13.34
N THR A 33 -1.49 -8.26 -14.19
CA THR A 33 -2.19 -7.42 -15.15
C THR A 33 -1.69 -7.70 -16.56
N MET A 34 -2.57 -8.20 -17.42
CA MET A 34 -2.27 -8.38 -18.85
C MET A 34 -2.09 -7.03 -19.54
N PRO A 35 -1.27 -6.92 -20.61
CA PRO A 35 -1.02 -5.67 -21.33
C PRO A 35 -2.31 -4.92 -21.75
N ASP A 36 -3.31 -5.65 -22.24
CA ASP A 36 -4.61 -5.12 -22.69
C ASP A 36 -5.56 -4.71 -21.54
N LYS A 37 -5.21 -5.05 -20.31
CA LYS A 37 -5.92 -4.67 -19.08
C LYS A 37 -5.17 -3.60 -18.27
N SER A 38 -4.03 -3.14 -18.76
CA SER A 38 -3.27 -2.07 -18.12
C SER A 38 -4.04 -0.77 -18.05
N TRP A 39 -3.68 0.08 -17.10
CA TRP A 39 -4.32 1.39 -16.95
C TRP A 39 -4.05 2.29 -18.17
N PHE A 40 -2.84 2.24 -18.74
CA PHE A 40 -2.52 2.95 -19.98
C PHE A 40 -3.28 2.44 -21.21
N ALA A 41 -3.70 1.18 -21.22
CA ALA A 41 -4.61 0.64 -22.23
C ALA A 41 -6.10 0.97 -21.97
N GLY A 42 -6.40 1.80 -20.95
CA GLY A 42 -7.76 2.16 -20.56
C GLY A 42 -8.45 1.15 -19.64
N GLY A 43 -7.72 0.15 -19.14
CA GLY A 43 -8.22 -0.78 -18.13
C GLY A 43 -8.43 -0.12 -16.76
N SER A 44 -9.28 -0.73 -15.93
CA SER A 44 -9.51 -0.28 -14.56
C SER A 44 -8.62 -1.08 -13.57
N PRO A 45 -7.67 -0.43 -12.87
CA PRO A 45 -6.76 -1.06 -11.91
C PRO A 45 -7.43 -1.91 -10.83
N THR A 46 -8.62 -1.52 -10.39
CA THR A 46 -9.35 -2.18 -9.28
C THR A 46 -10.43 -3.15 -9.74
N PHE A 47 -10.88 -3.07 -11.00
CA PHE A 47 -12.05 -3.81 -11.48
C PHE A 47 -11.97 -5.31 -11.23
N GLY A 48 -10.84 -5.95 -11.57
CA GLY A 48 -10.68 -7.39 -11.37
C GLY A 48 -10.82 -7.82 -9.91
N PHE A 49 -10.19 -7.08 -8.99
CA PHE A 49 -10.30 -7.34 -7.56
C PHE A 49 -11.72 -7.07 -7.05
N LEU A 50 -12.31 -5.93 -7.39
CA LEU A 50 -13.62 -5.52 -6.90
C LEU A 50 -14.78 -6.38 -7.43
N THR A 51 -14.61 -7.03 -8.59
CA THR A 51 -15.66 -7.89 -9.18
C THR A 51 -15.48 -9.38 -8.86
N MET A 52 -14.24 -9.88 -8.87
CA MET A 52 -13.94 -11.30 -8.74
C MET A 52 -13.29 -11.67 -7.40
N GLY A 53 -12.61 -10.72 -6.76
CA GLY A 53 -11.88 -10.94 -5.50
C GLY A 53 -12.69 -10.71 -4.24
N THR A 54 -13.81 -9.98 -4.31
CA THR A 54 -14.61 -9.61 -3.13
C THR A 54 -15.57 -10.72 -2.68
N THR A 55 -15.68 -10.92 -1.37
CA THR A 55 -16.50 -11.96 -0.74
C THR A 55 -17.24 -11.44 0.49
N GLY A 56 -18.14 -12.27 1.03
CA GLY A 56 -18.81 -11.99 2.31
C GLY A 56 -19.82 -10.83 2.28
N PRO A 57 -20.15 -10.25 3.44
CA PRO A 57 -21.33 -9.39 3.60
C PRO A 57 -21.18 -8.03 2.91
N PHE A 58 -19.96 -7.54 2.69
CA PHE A 58 -19.71 -6.25 2.06
C PHE A 58 -19.53 -6.33 0.54
N LYS A 59 -19.60 -7.54 -0.04
CA LYS A 59 -19.37 -7.78 -1.47
C LYS A 59 -20.10 -6.78 -2.38
N THR A 60 -21.40 -6.58 -2.18
CA THR A 60 -22.21 -5.68 -3.03
C THR A 60 -21.73 -4.23 -2.99
N VAL A 61 -21.27 -3.75 -1.83
CA VAL A 61 -20.74 -2.40 -1.66
C VAL A 61 -19.46 -2.22 -2.47
N PHE A 62 -18.53 -3.18 -2.36
CA PHE A 62 -17.25 -3.12 -3.08
C PHE A 62 -17.41 -3.36 -4.59
N MET A 63 -18.25 -4.31 -5.01
CA MET A 63 -18.58 -4.50 -6.42
C MET A 63 -19.21 -3.25 -7.05
N GLY A 64 -20.03 -2.51 -6.30
CA GLY A 64 -20.61 -1.24 -6.77
C GLY A 64 -19.60 -0.13 -7.05
N MET A 65 -18.36 -0.26 -6.56
CA MET A 65 -17.26 0.66 -6.84
C MET A 65 -16.42 0.26 -8.06
N ALA A 66 -16.62 -0.95 -8.61
CA ALA A 66 -15.81 -1.45 -9.71
C ALA A 66 -15.94 -0.59 -10.97
N GLY A 67 -14.80 -0.25 -11.58
CA GLY A 67 -14.75 0.60 -12.78
C GLY A 67 -14.96 2.10 -12.50
N ASN A 68 -15.05 2.50 -11.23
CA ASN A 68 -15.11 3.91 -10.86
C ASN A 68 -13.72 4.56 -11.01
N THR A 69 -13.63 5.59 -11.85
CA THR A 69 -12.37 6.26 -12.17
C THR A 69 -11.71 6.93 -10.97
N ILE A 70 -12.49 7.46 -10.03
CA ILE A 70 -11.95 8.08 -8.80
C ILE A 70 -11.35 7.01 -7.90
N VAL A 71 -12.02 5.87 -7.75
CA VAL A 71 -11.52 4.72 -6.98
C VAL A 71 -10.22 4.20 -7.57
N ASP A 72 -10.15 4.06 -8.89
CA ASP A 72 -8.94 3.67 -9.61
C ASP A 72 -7.79 4.65 -9.41
N MET A 73 -8.05 5.96 -9.54
CA MET A 73 -7.04 7.00 -9.33
C MET A 73 -6.52 7.00 -7.89
N LEU A 74 -7.42 6.93 -6.90
CA LEU A 74 -7.03 6.90 -5.49
C LEU A 74 -6.25 5.64 -5.14
N PHE A 75 -6.65 4.48 -5.68
CA PHE A 75 -5.94 3.22 -5.50
C PHE A 75 -4.53 3.29 -6.08
N MET A 76 -4.37 3.79 -7.31
CA MET A 76 -3.07 3.93 -7.97
C MET A 76 -2.17 4.96 -7.29
N ALA A 77 -2.72 6.10 -6.88
CA ALA A 77 -2.02 7.10 -6.07
C ALA A 77 -1.57 6.51 -4.73
N GLY A 78 -2.43 5.70 -4.10
CA GLY A 78 -2.14 4.94 -2.89
C GLY A 78 -0.96 4.01 -3.09
N LEU A 79 -1.00 3.10 -4.07
CA LEU A 79 0.10 2.16 -4.36
C LEU A 79 1.43 2.87 -4.60
N CYS A 80 1.43 3.91 -5.44
CA CYS A 80 2.63 4.67 -5.77
C CYS A 80 3.19 5.42 -4.54
N GLY A 81 2.35 6.20 -3.87
CA GLY A 81 2.75 7.00 -2.72
C GLY A 81 3.23 6.16 -1.55
N ILE A 82 2.52 5.07 -1.24
CA ILE A 82 2.90 4.09 -0.23
C ILE A 82 4.25 3.47 -0.58
N GLY A 83 4.40 2.99 -1.81
CA GLY A 83 5.59 2.29 -2.23
C GLY A 83 6.83 3.20 -2.17
N ILE A 84 6.72 4.44 -2.64
CA ILE A 84 7.79 5.46 -2.52
C ILE A 84 8.10 5.76 -1.05
N GLY A 85 7.07 6.06 -0.24
CA GLY A 85 7.23 6.39 1.18
C GLY A 85 7.93 5.26 1.95
N LEU A 86 7.54 4.01 1.69
CA LEU A 86 8.16 2.84 2.29
C LEU A 86 9.58 2.63 1.78
N ILE A 87 9.88 2.68 0.49
CA ILE A 87 11.25 2.43 -0.01
C ILE A 87 12.22 3.53 0.42
N LEU A 88 11.82 4.80 0.32
CA LEU A 88 12.66 5.92 0.71
C LEU A 88 12.71 6.10 2.23
N GLY A 89 11.73 5.59 2.97
CA GLY A 89 11.65 5.74 4.42
C GLY A 89 11.32 7.17 4.85
N ILE A 90 10.49 7.86 4.07
CA ILE A 90 10.08 9.26 4.27
C ILE A 90 8.56 9.32 4.50
N ALA A 91 8.06 10.45 5.02
CA ALA A 91 6.63 10.67 5.28
C ALA A 91 5.98 9.48 6.01
N LYS A 92 6.66 8.95 7.03
CA LYS A 92 6.31 7.68 7.69
C LYS A 92 4.91 7.73 8.29
N LYS A 93 4.45 8.85 8.86
CA LYS A 93 3.11 8.98 9.45
C LYS A 93 2.03 8.82 8.37
N ILE A 94 2.17 9.57 7.29
CA ILE A 94 1.22 9.54 6.17
C ILE A 94 1.27 8.17 5.50
N THR A 95 2.47 7.64 5.26
CA THR A 95 2.65 6.32 4.66
C THR A 95 2.00 5.23 5.50
N THR A 96 2.23 5.21 6.81
CA THR A 96 1.64 4.24 7.74
C THR A 96 0.11 4.33 7.76
N ILE A 97 -0.46 5.54 7.80
CA ILE A 97 -1.92 5.74 7.75
C ILE A 97 -2.49 5.24 6.42
N SER A 98 -1.90 5.66 5.30
CA SER A 98 -2.35 5.28 3.95
C SER A 98 -2.30 3.77 3.72
N VAL A 99 -1.19 3.11 4.11
CA VAL A 99 -1.08 1.64 4.03
C VAL A 99 -2.15 0.97 4.87
N THR A 100 -2.33 1.44 6.11
CA THR A 100 -3.29 0.84 7.04
C THR A 100 -4.70 0.95 6.51
N VAL A 101 -5.11 2.13 6.03
CA VAL A 101 -6.45 2.33 5.45
C VAL A 101 -6.64 1.47 4.21
N LEU A 102 -5.67 1.46 3.29
CA LEU A 102 -5.76 0.66 2.06
C LEU A 102 -5.92 -0.84 2.38
N LEU A 103 -5.05 -1.39 3.24
CA LEU A 103 -5.09 -2.80 3.61
C LEU A 103 -6.35 -3.17 4.41
N LEU A 104 -6.85 -2.28 5.27
CA LEU A 104 -8.12 -2.52 5.97
C LEU A 104 -9.30 -2.55 5.01
N LEU A 105 -9.32 -1.68 4.00
CA LEU A 105 -10.36 -1.72 2.97
C LEU A 105 -10.28 -3.00 2.14
N MET A 106 -9.07 -3.46 1.79
CA MET A 106 -8.90 -4.74 1.09
C MET A 106 -9.33 -5.94 1.95
N TRP A 107 -8.99 -5.92 3.25
CA TRP A 107 -9.44 -6.93 4.20
C TRP A 107 -10.97 -6.95 4.36
N LEU A 108 -11.60 -5.79 4.47
CA LEU A 108 -13.07 -5.68 4.52
C LEU A 108 -13.73 -6.22 3.24
N ALA A 109 -13.09 -6.03 2.10
CA ALA A 109 -13.60 -6.50 0.81
C ALA A 109 -13.57 -8.03 0.68
N THR A 110 -12.72 -8.71 1.45
CA THR A 110 -12.60 -10.17 1.48
C THR A 110 -13.09 -10.81 2.78
N PHE A 111 -13.59 -10.01 3.74
CA PHE A 111 -14.03 -10.48 5.04
C PHE A 111 -15.27 -11.40 4.95
N PRO A 112 -15.34 -12.52 5.69
CA PRO A 112 -14.28 -13.12 6.50
C PRO A 112 -13.21 -13.80 5.63
N PRO A 113 -11.93 -13.80 6.04
CA PRO A 113 -10.89 -14.45 5.26
C PRO A 113 -11.13 -15.95 5.06
N LYS A 114 -10.65 -16.47 3.92
CA LYS A 114 -10.88 -17.84 3.50
C LYS A 114 -10.35 -18.90 4.48
N ASN A 115 -9.20 -18.63 5.10
CA ASN A 115 -8.42 -19.65 5.83
C ASN A 115 -8.38 -19.43 7.35
N HIS A 116 -8.96 -18.33 7.85
CA HIS A 116 -8.90 -17.98 9.28
C HIS A 116 -10.02 -16.95 9.60
N PRO A 117 -10.63 -16.98 10.80
CA PRO A 117 -11.81 -16.16 11.10
C PRO A 117 -11.60 -14.63 11.02
N LEU A 118 -10.37 -14.15 11.20
CA LEU A 118 -10.06 -12.71 11.24
C LEU A 118 -8.77 -12.34 10.51
N ILE A 119 -7.67 -13.01 10.84
CA ILE A 119 -6.32 -12.69 10.33
C ILE A 119 -6.09 -13.27 8.93
N ASP A 120 -5.58 -12.43 8.03
CA ASP A 120 -5.01 -12.80 6.73
C ASP A 120 -3.72 -11.99 6.47
N GLU A 121 -3.20 -12.02 5.24
CA GLU A 121 -2.02 -11.24 4.85
C GLU A 121 -2.18 -9.72 5.06
N HIS A 122 -3.37 -9.15 4.86
CA HIS A 122 -3.61 -7.72 5.01
C HIS A 122 -3.43 -7.28 6.47
N ILE A 123 -4.00 -8.04 7.41
CA ILE A 123 -3.84 -7.78 8.85
C ILE A 123 -2.38 -7.96 9.29
N ILE A 124 -1.70 -8.99 8.79
CA ILE A 124 -0.28 -9.21 9.09
C ILE A 124 0.57 -8.04 8.58
N TYR A 125 0.31 -7.56 7.36
CA TYR A 125 1.01 -6.40 6.80
C TYR A 125 0.74 -5.12 7.58
N ILE A 126 -0.49 -4.90 8.07
CA ILE A 126 -0.80 -3.78 8.96
C ILE A 126 0.06 -3.84 10.22
N PHE A 127 0.13 -4.99 10.90
CA PHE A 127 0.97 -5.14 12.08
C PHE A 127 2.46 -4.92 11.79
N ALA A 128 2.96 -5.43 10.66
CA ALA A 128 4.33 -5.20 10.24
C ALA A 128 4.63 -3.71 10.06
N ILE A 129 3.73 -2.96 9.42
CA ILE A 129 3.89 -1.52 9.19
C ILE A 129 3.84 -0.72 10.50
N GLN A 130 2.94 -1.10 11.42
CA GLN A 130 2.88 -0.47 12.75
C GLN A 130 4.16 -0.73 13.56
N LEU A 131 4.70 -1.95 13.49
CA LEU A 131 5.99 -2.29 14.10
C LEU A 131 7.13 -1.46 13.48
N LEU A 132 7.19 -1.36 12.15
CA LEU A 132 8.20 -0.57 11.45
C LEU A 132 8.14 0.93 11.80
N PHE A 133 6.92 1.46 11.99
CA PHE A 133 6.71 2.83 12.44
C PHE A 133 7.26 3.04 13.85
N GLN A 134 6.95 2.14 14.79
CA GLN A 134 7.46 2.19 16.18
C GLN A 134 8.98 2.05 16.25
N LEU A 135 9.59 1.28 15.34
CA LEU A 135 11.03 1.09 15.25
C LEU A 135 11.78 2.23 14.53
N ASP A 136 11.09 3.26 14.07
CA ASP A 136 11.68 4.32 13.24
C ASP A 136 12.44 3.77 12.02
N ALA A 137 11.89 2.74 11.36
CA ALA A 137 12.59 1.98 10.34
C ALA A 137 13.01 2.83 9.11
N GLY A 138 12.37 3.97 8.88
CA GLY A 138 12.76 4.94 7.84
C GLY A 138 14.17 5.54 8.04
N LYS A 139 14.70 5.50 9.27
CA LYS A 139 16.07 5.95 9.61
C LYS A 139 17.13 4.91 9.27
N PHE A 140 16.76 3.67 8.96
CA PHE A 140 17.68 2.58 8.62
C PHE A 140 17.67 2.33 7.10
N TYR A 141 18.81 2.58 6.43
CA TYR A 141 18.95 2.43 4.97
C TYR A 141 17.84 3.15 4.19
N GLY A 142 17.48 4.34 4.65
CA GLY A 142 16.49 5.23 4.05
C GLY A 142 16.89 6.69 4.25
N PHE A 143 16.06 7.59 3.73
CA PHE A 143 16.24 9.03 3.76
C PHE A 143 15.45 9.70 4.89
N GLY A 144 14.86 8.93 5.83
CA GLY A 144 14.01 9.48 6.89
C GLY A 144 14.69 10.54 7.75
N LYS A 145 15.99 10.37 8.05
CA LYS A 145 16.77 11.39 8.79
C LYS A 145 16.90 12.69 8.01
N GLN A 146 17.18 12.61 6.71
CA GLN A 146 17.30 13.77 5.84
C GLN A 146 15.94 14.46 5.64
N TRP A 147 14.87 13.67 5.53
CA TRP A 147 13.50 14.15 5.40
C TRP A 147 13.06 14.95 6.63
N GLU A 148 13.27 14.42 7.83
CA GLU A 148 12.99 15.09 9.12
C GLU A 148 13.72 16.44 9.26
N GLN A 149 14.87 16.60 8.60
CA GLN A 149 15.67 17.82 8.68
C GLN A 149 15.22 18.92 7.70
N THR A 150 14.35 18.62 6.74
CA THR A 150 13.84 19.60 5.78
C THR A 150 13.02 20.70 6.45
N ASN A 151 13.04 21.91 5.89
CA ASN A 151 12.27 23.04 6.43
C ASN A 151 10.76 22.77 6.43
N ILE A 152 10.28 21.97 5.47
CA ILE A 152 8.86 21.59 5.34
C ILE A 152 8.43 20.74 6.53
N VAL A 153 9.16 19.66 6.85
CA VAL A 153 8.81 18.77 7.96
C VAL A 153 8.98 19.45 9.32
N LYS A 154 10.00 20.31 9.47
CA LYS A 154 10.15 21.15 10.67
C LYS A 154 8.95 22.09 10.89
N LYS A 155 8.39 22.65 9.81
CA LYS A 155 7.20 23.50 9.86
C LYS A 155 5.91 22.70 10.05
N PHE A 156 5.85 21.50 9.49
CA PHE A 156 4.68 20.62 9.53
C PHE A 156 5.08 19.20 9.98
N PRO A 157 5.20 18.95 11.30
CA PRO A 157 5.69 17.65 11.83
C PRO A 157 4.81 16.44 11.50
N TRP A 158 3.60 16.65 11.01
CA TRP A 158 2.72 15.58 10.53
C TRP A 158 3.15 15.00 9.17
N LEU A 159 4.01 15.71 8.43
CA LEU A 159 4.63 15.26 7.18
C LEU A 159 5.83 14.32 7.41
N GLU A 160 6.24 14.10 8.66
CA GLU A 160 7.32 13.17 9.04
C GLU A 160 7.06 11.75 8.52
#